data_AF-A0A495WJW6-F1
#
_entry.id   AF-A0A495WJW6-F1
#
_cell.length_a   1.000
_cell.length_b   1.000
_cell.length_c   1.000
_cell.angle_alpha   90.00
_cell.angle_beta   90.00
_cell.angle_gamma   90.00
#
_symmetry.space_group_name_H-M   'P 1'
#
loop_
_entity.id
_entity.type
_entity.pdbx_description
1 polymer ?
#
loop_
_entity_poly.entity_id
_entity_poly.type
_entity_poly.pdbx_seq_one_letter_code
_entity_poly.pdbx_strand_id
1 'polypeptide(L)'
;MKTVKITLFLVGILLGIIACQQGSDLDFAENLKTNEKSILDLGARSKSEIVREYMPLGMIPKWVKFRVSSEEYELWKVLSSKYEVDYSILLTELTASQKQQVDSILISCVQDIRLGKIEEYAGLFTFCRLTESGNESLEIERLSNSESEGLEYRIAAGTIYSSPSVDARVVASVRCRVDVGRQEIISAEHPIISVEGRAAVSFHGTGVSNVATRLVMVTVNGTFVHKLNSGATSSVKVNKTVRLGVIF
;
A
#
# COMPACT_ATOMS: atom_id res chain seq x y z
N MET A 1 -28.42 19.04 -78.31
CA MET A 1 -26.94 19.03 -78.39
C MET A 1 -26.37 20.16 -77.55
N LYS A 2 -25.19 19.95 -76.95
CA LYS A 2 -24.43 20.77 -75.95
C LYS A 2 -24.76 20.40 -74.49
N THR A 3 -24.26 19.30 -73.93
CA THR A 3 -22.90 18.98 -73.39
C THR A 3 -22.27 20.03 -72.45
N VAL A 4 -21.72 19.50 -71.34
CA VAL A 4 -20.91 20.09 -70.25
C VAL A 4 -21.78 20.69 -69.12
N LYS A 5 -21.78 20.14 -67.89
CA LYS A 5 -20.64 20.09 -66.95
C LYS A 5 -20.60 18.79 -66.13
N ILE A 6 -20.08 17.71 -66.72
CA ILE A 6 -19.62 16.50 -66.00
C ILE A 6 -18.42 16.81 -65.08
N THR A 7 -17.74 17.94 -65.29
CA THR A 7 -16.58 18.38 -64.52
C THR A 7 -16.89 18.78 -63.08
N LEU A 8 -18.12 19.21 -62.75
CA LEU A 8 -18.47 19.57 -61.36
C LEU A 8 -18.64 18.33 -60.46
N PHE A 9 -19.06 17.21 -61.04
CA PHE A 9 -19.34 15.99 -60.27
C PHE A 9 -18.06 15.26 -59.85
N LEU A 10 -17.04 15.27 -60.72
CA LEU A 10 -15.73 14.65 -60.44
C LEU A 10 -14.91 15.41 -59.39
N VAL A 11 -14.99 16.75 -59.34
CA VAL A 11 -14.32 17.55 -58.31
C VAL A 11 -14.98 17.36 -56.93
N GLY A 12 -16.31 17.23 -56.89
CA GLY A 12 -17.05 16.95 -55.65
C GLY A 12 -16.69 15.59 -55.03
N ILE A 13 -16.48 14.56 -55.87
CA ILE A 13 -16.08 13.22 -55.40
C ILE A 13 -14.62 13.22 -54.91
N LEU A 14 -13.70 13.93 -55.59
CA LEU A 14 -12.30 14.01 -55.16
C LEU A 14 -12.14 14.74 -53.81
N LEU A 15 -12.91 15.80 -53.57
CA LEU A 15 -12.93 16.53 -52.29
C LEU A 15 -13.57 15.70 -51.16
N GLY A 16 -14.56 14.85 -51.48
CA GLY A 16 -15.16 13.93 -50.51
C GLY A 16 -14.22 12.80 -50.05
N ILE A 17 -13.34 12.31 -50.93
CA ILE A 17 -12.37 11.26 -50.60
C ILE A 17 -11.22 11.82 -49.74
N ILE A 18 -10.75 13.04 -50.00
CA ILE A 18 -9.70 13.69 -49.19
C ILE A 18 -10.22 14.00 -47.77
N ALA A 19 -11.49 14.40 -47.63
CA ALA A 19 -12.11 14.61 -46.32
C ALA A 19 -12.35 13.30 -45.52
N CYS A 20 -12.51 12.16 -46.20
CA CYS A 20 -12.66 10.87 -45.53
C CYS A 20 -11.33 10.24 -45.08
N GLN A 21 -10.19 10.61 -45.67
CA GLN A 21 -8.88 10.08 -45.26
C GLN A 21 -8.22 10.87 -44.11
N GLN A 22 -8.64 12.10 -43.83
CA GLN A 22 -8.09 12.88 -42.71
C GLN A 22 -8.74 12.59 -41.35
N GLY A 23 -9.95 12.00 -41.33
CA GLY A 23 -10.66 11.71 -40.09
C GLY A 23 -10.14 10.50 -39.32
N SER A 24 -9.49 9.54 -39.99
CA SER A 24 -9.00 8.32 -39.35
C SER A 24 -7.64 8.49 -38.69
N ASP A 25 -6.70 9.20 -39.32
CA ASP A 25 -5.32 9.28 -38.82
C ASP A 25 -5.16 10.21 -37.60
N LEU A 26 -6.03 11.22 -37.48
CA LEU A 26 -6.06 12.11 -36.32
C LEU A 26 -6.58 11.38 -35.06
N ASP A 27 -7.63 10.58 -35.19
CA ASP A 27 -8.17 9.77 -34.09
C ASP A 27 -7.16 8.71 -33.63
N PHE A 28 -6.42 8.07 -34.55
CA PHE A 28 -5.38 7.12 -34.15
C PHE A 28 -4.22 7.77 -33.40
N ALA A 29 -3.73 8.92 -33.87
CA ALA A 29 -2.62 9.63 -33.22
C ALA A 29 -3.00 10.18 -31.82
N GLU A 30 -4.25 10.65 -31.67
CA GLU A 30 -4.78 11.10 -30.38
C GLU A 30 -5.01 9.94 -29.41
N ASN A 31 -5.53 8.81 -29.89
CA ASN A 31 -5.67 7.58 -29.11
C ASN A 31 -4.31 7.01 -28.68
N LEU A 32 -3.29 7.06 -29.55
CA LEU A 32 -1.92 6.64 -29.22
C LEU A 32 -1.29 7.54 -28.16
N LYS A 33 -1.43 8.87 -28.26
CA LYS A 33 -0.94 9.80 -27.23
C LYS A 33 -1.68 9.63 -25.90
N THR A 34 -2.98 9.36 -25.96
CA THR A 34 -3.80 9.10 -24.76
C THR A 34 -3.41 7.78 -24.10
N ASN A 35 -3.12 6.75 -24.89
CA ASN A 35 -2.62 5.46 -24.39
C ASN A 35 -1.19 5.59 -23.87
N GLU A 36 -0.30 6.33 -24.53
CA GLU A 36 1.06 6.58 -24.06
C GLU A 36 1.05 7.36 -22.75
N LYS A 37 0.19 8.40 -22.63
CA LYS A 37 -0.04 9.11 -21.37
C LYS A 37 -0.61 8.19 -20.30
N SER A 38 -1.54 7.30 -20.65
CA SER A 38 -2.11 6.32 -19.70
C SER A 38 -1.08 5.28 -19.25
N ILE A 39 -0.18 4.85 -20.14
CA ILE A 39 0.95 3.95 -19.83
C ILE A 39 2.00 4.67 -18.98
N LEU A 40 2.29 5.95 -19.27
CA LEU A 40 3.17 6.78 -18.45
C LEU A 40 2.55 7.06 -17.08
N ASP A 41 1.23 7.28 -16.99
CA ASP A 41 0.49 7.43 -15.73
C ASP A 41 0.42 6.10 -14.98
N LEU A 42 0.31 4.95 -15.65
CA LEU A 42 0.42 3.61 -15.04
C LEU A 42 1.85 3.33 -14.56
N GLY A 43 2.88 3.73 -15.32
CA GLY A 43 4.28 3.65 -14.95
C GLY A 43 4.67 4.65 -13.84
N ALA A 44 3.99 5.79 -13.76
CA ALA A 44 4.11 6.77 -12.69
C ALA A 44 3.33 6.33 -11.44
N ARG A 45 2.18 5.66 -11.60
CA ARG A 45 1.45 4.99 -10.52
C ARG A 45 2.23 3.80 -9.96
N SER A 46 2.93 3.02 -10.79
CA SER A 46 3.83 1.97 -10.29
C SER A 46 5.12 2.52 -9.67
N LYS A 47 5.56 3.73 -10.06
CA LYS A 47 6.63 4.49 -9.38
C LYS A 47 6.14 5.28 -8.15
N SER A 48 4.84 5.33 -7.93
CA SER A 48 4.18 5.89 -6.74
C SER A 48 3.64 4.77 -5.85
N GLU A 49 4.31 3.61 -5.81
CA GLU A 49 4.40 2.91 -4.54
C GLU A 49 5.04 3.90 -3.57
N ILE A 50 4.24 4.51 -2.69
CA ILE A 50 4.77 5.07 -1.47
C ILE A 50 5.44 3.88 -0.79
N VAL A 51 6.75 3.74 -1.00
CA VAL A 51 7.57 2.82 -0.22
C VAL A 51 7.32 3.27 1.22
N ARG A 52 6.55 2.46 1.97
CA ARG A 52 6.23 2.73 3.36
C ARG A 52 7.56 2.78 4.12
N GLU A 53 8.05 3.99 4.34
CA GLU A 53 9.32 4.25 4.98
C GLU A 53 9.04 4.50 6.46
N TYR A 54 9.43 3.53 7.29
CA TYR A 54 9.36 3.67 8.73
C TYR A 54 10.39 4.69 9.20
N MET A 55 9.94 5.66 9.97
CA MET A 55 10.83 6.65 10.55
C MET A 55 11.63 6.06 11.71
N PRO A 56 12.91 6.42 11.87
CA PRO A 56 13.72 5.95 12.99
C PRO A 56 13.10 6.31 14.35
N LEU A 57 13.49 5.57 15.38
CA LEU A 57 12.99 5.78 16.75
C LEU A 57 13.15 7.24 17.20
N GLY A 58 12.09 7.76 17.80
CA GLY A 58 11.98 9.14 18.28
C GLY A 58 11.89 10.20 17.18
N MET A 59 11.96 9.81 15.90
CA MET A 59 11.85 10.75 14.79
C MET A 59 10.43 10.85 14.27
N ILE A 60 9.96 12.09 14.13
CA ILE A 60 8.67 12.41 13.52
C ILE A 60 8.94 13.34 12.33
N PRO A 61 8.38 13.06 11.14
CA PRO A 61 8.53 13.95 10.00
C PRO A 61 7.98 15.35 10.30
N LYS A 62 8.70 16.39 9.87
CA LYS A 62 8.32 17.79 10.13
C LYS A 62 6.92 18.15 9.65
N TRP A 63 6.41 17.46 8.63
CA TRP A 63 5.10 17.74 8.05
C TRP A 63 3.94 17.25 8.95
N VAL A 64 4.17 16.29 9.85
CA VAL A 64 3.13 15.70 10.71
C VAL A 64 2.47 16.78 11.58
N LYS A 65 3.24 17.71 12.13
CA LYS A 65 2.72 18.80 12.99
C LYS A 65 1.70 19.72 12.31
N PHE A 66 1.62 19.70 10.98
CA PHE A 66 0.64 20.47 10.20
C PHE A 66 -0.59 19.64 9.80
N ARG A 67 -0.60 18.34 10.10
CA ARG A 67 -1.69 17.41 9.78
C ARG A 67 -2.50 17.00 11.01
N VAL A 68 -1.95 17.21 12.19
CA VAL A 68 -2.54 16.78 13.46
C VAL A 68 -2.60 17.94 14.45
N SER A 69 -3.49 17.85 15.44
CA SER A 69 -3.54 18.80 16.55
C SER A 69 -2.29 18.69 17.44
N SER A 70 -2.07 19.66 18.31
CA SER A 70 -0.95 19.60 19.27
C SER A 70 -1.08 18.41 20.23
N GLU A 71 -2.30 18.02 20.60
CA GLU A 71 -2.57 16.87 21.46
C GLU A 71 -2.28 15.55 20.74
N GLU A 72 -2.77 15.41 19.50
CA GLU A 72 -2.49 14.26 18.63
C GLU A 72 -0.97 14.12 18.39
N TYR A 73 -0.27 15.24 18.17
CA TYR A 73 1.18 15.25 17.96
C TYR A 73 1.96 14.67 19.15
N GLU A 74 1.59 15.02 20.38
CA GLU A 74 2.25 14.46 21.57
C GLU A 74 1.99 12.96 21.72
N LEU A 75 0.83 12.45 21.28
CA LEU A 75 0.59 11.00 21.23
C LEU A 75 1.53 10.31 20.23
N TRP A 76 1.68 10.86 19.02
CA TRP A 76 2.62 10.33 18.02
C TRP A 76 4.06 10.34 18.49
N LYS A 77 4.44 11.33 19.29
CA LYS A 77 5.77 11.43 19.89
C LYS A 77 6.03 10.40 20.98
N VAL A 78 5.03 10.11 21.80
CA VAL A 78 5.13 8.99 22.75
C VAL A 78 5.21 7.67 22.00
N LEU A 79 4.40 7.46 20.96
CA LEU A 79 4.45 6.24 20.14
C LEU A 79 5.83 6.06 19.48
N SER A 80 6.37 7.10 18.84
CA SER A 80 7.66 7.04 18.15
C SER A 80 8.84 6.79 19.07
N SER A 81 8.71 7.03 20.38
CA SER A 81 9.75 6.70 21.36
C SER A 81 9.99 5.18 21.50
N LYS A 82 9.02 4.35 21.11
CA LYS A 82 9.08 2.88 21.20
C LYS A 82 8.97 2.17 19.85
N TYR A 83 8.43 2.84 18.83
CA TYR A 83 8.20 2.28 17.50
C TYR A 83 8.92 3.06 16.41
N GLU A 84 9.39 2.35 15.38
CA GLU A 84 9.68 2.95 14.08
C GLU A 84 8.33 3.08 13.33
N VAL A 85 7.90 4.30 13.00
CA VAL A 85 6.51 4.57 12.60
C VAL A 85 6.43 4.97 11.13
N ASP A 86 5.51 4.35 10.40
CA ASP A 86 5.05 4.81 9.09
C ASP A 86 3.88 5.79 9.28
N TYR A 87 4.10 7.05 8.89
CA TYR A 87 3.14 8.14 9.04
C TYR A 87 2.21 8.32 7.83
N SER A 88 2.32 7.50 6.78
CA SER A 88 1.57 7.66 5.52
C SER A 88 0.05 7.72 5.69
N ILE A 89 -0.49 7.16 6.78
CA ILE A 89 -1.91 7.28 7.13
C ILE A 89 -2.39 8.74 7.26
N LEU A 90 -1.52 9.65 7.71
CA LEU A 90 -1.83 11.08 7.88
C LEU A 90 -1.85 11.85 6.55
N LEU A 91 -1.42 11.21 5.45
CA LEU A 91 -1.55 11.72 4.09
C LEU A 91 -2.81 11.17 3.40
N THR A 92 -3.49 10.20 4.00
CA THR A 92 -4.70 9.60 3.45
C THR A 92 -5.92 10.43 3.86
N GLU A 93 -6.87 10.59 2.93
CA GLU A 93 -8.18 11.15 3.27
C GLU A 93 -8.99 10.11 4.06
N LEU A 94 -9.29 10.45 5.32
CA LEU A 94 -10.04 9.60 6.24
C LEU A 94 -11.39 10.23 6.54
N THR A 95 -12.43 9.40 6.68
CA THR A 95 -13.70 9.84 7.24
C THR A 95 -13.54 10.19 8.72
N ALA A 96 -14.50 10.93 9.30
CA ALA A 96 -14.49 11.24 10.74
C ALA A 96 -14.44 9.98 11.61
N SER A 97 -15.18 8.93 11.21
CA SER A 97 -15.16 7.62 11.88
C SER A 97 -13.78 6.96 11.79
N GLN A 98 -13.17 6.95 10.61
CA GLN A 98 -11.84 6.37 10.41
C GLN A 98 -10.76 7.14 11.18
N LYS A 99 -10.85 8.47 11.23
CA LYS A 99 -9.96 9.28 12.07
C LYS A 99 -10.11 8.93 13.55
N GLN A 100 -11.34 8.79 14.04
CA GLN A 100 -11.59 8.37 15.41
C GLN A 100 -11.00 6.97 15.72
N GLN A 101 -11.01 6.05 14.76
CA GLN A 101 -10.38 4.74 14.91
C GLN A 101 -8.85 4.86 15.01
N VAL A 102 -8.21 5.69 14.18
CA VAL A 102 -6.77 5.97 14.28
C VAL A 102 -6.42 6.52 15.67
N ASP A 103 -7.18 7.52 16.14
CA ASP A 103 -6.94 8.15 17.44
C ASP A 103 -7.14 7.14 18.58
N SER A 104 -8.18 6.31 18.51
CA SER A 104 -8.47 5.26 19.50
C SER A 104 -7.32 4.23 19.60
N ILE A 105 -6.81 3.76 18.45
CA ILE A 105 -5.68 2.84 18.38
C ILE A 105 -4.42 3.49 18.96
N LEU A 106 -4.15 4.74 18.57
CA LEU A 106 -2.98 5.50 19.02
C LEU A 106 -3.02 5.72 20.54
N ILE A 107 -4.16 6.15 21.09
CA ILE A 107 -4.36 6.36 22.52
C ILE A 107 -4.13 5.06 23.30
N SER A 108 -4.71 3.95 22.85
CA SER A 108 -4.55 2.63 23.48
C SER A 108 -3.07 2.22 23.54
N CYS A 109 -2.34 2.35 22.42
CA CYS A 109 -0.91 2.02 22.37
C CYS A 109 -0.08 2.93 23.27
N VAL A 110 -0.38 4.24 23.30
CA VAL A 110 0.30 5.21 24.17
C VAL A 110 0.02 4.94 25.64
N GLN A 111 -1.19 4.50 25.99
CA GLN A 111 -1.51 4.06 27.36
C GLN A 111 -0.67 2.85 27.77
N ASP A 112 -0.54 1.85 26.90
CA ASP A 112 0.31 0.69 27.18
C ASP A 112 1.79 1.08 27.40
N ILE A 113 2.32 2.04 26.63
CA ILE A 113 3.67 2.59 26.85
C ILE A 113 3.75 3.30 28.21
N ARG A 114 2.79 4.18 28.52
CA ARG A 114 2.78 4.95 29.78
C ARG A 114 2.61 4.08 31.01
N LEU A 115 1.91 2.96 30.89
CA LEU A 115 1.73 1.96 31.95
C LEU A 115 2.92 1.01 32.10
N GLY A 116 3.99 1.17 31.31
CA GLY A 116 5.17 0.30 31.37
C GLY A 116 4.95 -1.10 30.77
N LYS A 117 3.87 -1.34 30.02
CA LYS A 117 3.70 -2.62 29.30
C LYS A 117 4.63 -2.72 28.08
N ILE A 118 5.12 -1.57 27.60
CA ILE A 118 6.07 -1.45 26.49
C ILE A 118 7.23 -0.57 26.95
N GLU A 119 8.27 -1.19 27.50
CA GLU A 119 9.41 -0.49 28.09
C GLU A 119 10.55 -0.27 27.08
N GLU A 120 10.76 -1.20 26.17
CA GLU A 120 11.84 -1.18 25.19
C GLU A 120 11.34 -0.93 23.76
N TYR A 121 12.26 -1.02 22.79
CA TYR A 121 11.92 -1.00 21.38
C TYR A 121 10.92 -2.11 21.04
N ALA A 122 9.81 -1.72 20.42
CA ALA A 122 8.65 -2.58 20.22
C ALA A 122 8.42 -2.96 18.75
N GLY A 123 9.32 -2.56 17.85
CA GLY A 123 9.25 -2.89 16.43
C GLY A 123 8.74 -1.76 15.56
N LEU A 124 8.10 -2.14 14.47
CA LEU A 124 7.53 -1.27 13.45
C LEU A 124 6.06 -1.00 13.75
N PHE A 125 5.56 0.19 13.40
CA PHE A 125 4.14 0.55 13.54
C PHE A 125 3.61 1.19 12.27
N THR A 126 2.49 0.68 11.76
CA THR A 126 1.79 1.27 10.61
C THR A 126 0.28 1.07 10.74
N PHE A 127 -0.46 1.71 9.84
CA PHE A 127 -1.91 1.54 9.71
C PHE A 127 -2.25 0.98 8.34
N CYS A 128 -3.31 0.19 8.28
CA CYS A 128 -3.96 -0.19 7.03
C CYS A 128 -5.44 0.14 7.08
N ARG A 129 -5.96 0.62 5.97
CA ARG A 129 -7.40 0.77 5.76
C ARG A 129 -7.93 -0.48 5.05
N LEU A 130 -8.96 -1.09 5.61
CA LEU A 130 -9.76 -2.09 4.91
C LEU A 130 -10.62 -1.33 3.90
N THR A 131 -10.34 -1.48 2.62
CA THR A 131 -11.20 -0.94 1.57
C THR A 131 -12.10 -2.06 1.05
N GLU A 132 -13.41 -1.82 1.01
CA GLU A 132 -14.38 -2.75 0.40
C GLU A 132 -14.17 -2.91 -1.12
N SER A 133 -13.51 -1.95 -1.77
CA SER A 133 -13.09 -2.07 -3.17
C SER A 133 -11.81 -2.89 -3.27
N GLY A 134 -11.95 -4.17 -3.58
CA GLY A 134 -10.89 -4.93 -4.25
C GLY A 134 -10.44 -4.20 -5.52
N ASN A 135 -9.16 -3.84 -5.56
CA ASN A 135 -8.34 -3.35 -6.67
C ASN A 135 -7.25 -2.52 -5.98
N GLU A 136 -6.17 -3.11 -5.47
CA GLU A 136 -5.15 -3.82 -6.23
C GLU A 136 -4.61 -5.00 -5.38
N SER A 137 -4.50 -6.17 -5.99
CA SER A 137 -3.79 -7.37 -5.47
C SER A 137 -4.39 -8.15 -4.29
N LEU A 138 -5.63 -7.88 -3.89
CA LEU A 138 -6.36 -8.67 -2.90
C LEU A 138 -7.47 -9.47 -3.60
N GLU A 139 -7.18 -10.70 -4.01
CA GLU A 139 -8.20 -11.70 -4.34
C GLU A 139 -9.05 -11.94 -3.08
N ILE A 140 -10.22 -11.29 -3.04
CA ILE A 140 -11.26 -11.56 -2.04
C ILE A 140 -12.05 -12.75 -2.58
N GLU A 141 -11.69 -13.96 -2.17
CA GLU A 141 -12.63 -15.09 -2.26
C GLU A 141 -13.60 -14.97 -1.08
N ARG A 142 -14.85 -14.63 -1.37
CA ARG A 142 -15.95 -14.71 -0.42
C ARG A 142 -16.24 -16.19 -0.13
N LEU A 143 -15.60 -16.74 0.89
CA LEU A 143 -15.84 -18.11 1.35
C LEU A 143 -16.97 -18.11 2.39
N SER A 144 -18.19 -18.42 1.95
CA SER A 144 -19.42 -18.70 2.71
C SER A 144 -20.50 -17.59 2.80
N ASN A 145 -21.75 -18.05 2.83
CA ASN A 145 -23.01 -17.30 2.83
C ASN A 145 -23.71 -17.45 4.18
N SER A 146 -23.10 -16.99 5.27
CA SER A 146 -23.85 -16.74 6.49
C SER A 146 -23.56 -15.33 6.98
N GLU A 147 -24.61 -14.57 7.27
CA GLU A 147 -24.55 -13.20 7.81
C GLU A 147 -23.87 -13.13 9.21
N SER A 148 -23.26 -14.23 9.66
CA SER A 148 -22.70 -14.46 10.98
C SER A 148 -21.22 -14.86 10.95
N GLU A 149 -20.67 -15.19 9.77
CA GLU A 149 -19.27 -15.60 9.60
C GLU A 149 -18.50 -14.44 8.96
N GLY A 150 -17.71 -13.72 9.79
CA GLY A 150 -16.97 -12.53 9.38
C GLY A 150 -16.19 -12.66 8.07
N LEU A 151 -15.96 -11.53 7.40
CA LEU A 151 -15.30 -11.45 6.09
C LEU A 151 -13.79 -11.71 6.20
N GLU A 152 -13.22 -12.37 5.21
CA GLU A 152 -11.77 -12.59 5.12
C GLU A 152 -11.08 -11.51 4.26
N TYR A 153 -10.01 -10.93 4.80
CA TYR A 153 -9.19 -9.93 4.15
C TYR A 153 -7.72 -10.35 4.21
N ARG A 154 -6.99 -10.24 3.11
CA ARG A 154 -5.53 -10.22 3.16
C ARG A 154 -5.07 -8.79 3.41
N ILE A 155 -4.19 -8.61 4.40
CA ILE A 155 -3.70 -7.31 4.83
C ILE A 155 -2.19 -7.28 4.66
N ALA A 156 -1.68 -6.29 3.93
CA ALA A 156 -0.24 -6.06 3.80
C ALA A 156 0.31 -5.42 5.10
N ALA A 157 1.03 -6.21 5.90
CA ALA A 157 1.77 -5.70 7.06
C ALA A 157 2.94 -4.79 6.64
N GLY A 158 3.36 -4.90 5.37
CA GLY A 158 4.33 -3.99 4.75
C GLY A 158 5.75 -4.51 4.85
N THR A 159 6.70 -3.58 4.71
CA THR A 159 8.13 -3.89 4.74
C THR A 159 8.60 -4.22 6.15
N ILE A 160 9.19 -5.40 6.33
CA ILE A 160 9.76 -5.87 7.60
C ILE A 160 11.22 -5.44 7.74
N TYR A 161 11.94 -5.47 6.61
CA TYR A 161 13.34 -5.11 6.54
C TYR A 161 13.67 -4.62 5.13
N SER A 162 14.45 -3.54 5.04
CA SER A 162 15.04 -3.05 3.79
C SER A 162 16.55 -3.09 3.89
N SER A 163 17.22 -3.58 2.85
CA SER A 163 18.67 -3.47 2.77
C SER A 163 19.07 -2.01 2.57
N PRO A 164 20.05 -1.48 3.33
CA PRO A 164 20.42 -0.07 3.27
C PRO A 164 21.16 0.32 1.98
N SER A 165 21.76 -0.65 1.29
CA SER A 165 22.68 -0.39 0.18
C SER A 165 22.19 -0.87 -1.19
N VAL A 166 21.13 -1.69 -1.22
CA VAL A 166 20.59 -2.29 -2.45
C VAL A 166 19.07 -2.35 -2.42
N ASP A 167 18.47 -2.42 -3.61
CA ASP A 167 17.03 -2.65 -3.80
C ASP A 167 16.66 -4.11 -3.46
N ALA A 168 16.52 -4.40 -2.17
CA ALA A 168 16.15 -5.71 -1.64
C ALA A 168 15.45 -5.56 -0.28
N ARG A 169 14.24 -6.12 -0.15
CA ARG A 169 13.42 -6.02 1.06
C ARG A 169 12.71 -7.33 1.40
N VAL A 170 12.41 -7.51 2.68
CA VAL A 170 11.51 -8.55 3.20
C VAL A 170 10.17 -7.89 3.49
N VAL A 171 9.09 -8.46 2.98
CA VAL A 171 7.73 -7.98 3.22
C VAL A 171 6.88 -9.08 3.84
N ALA A 172 5.85 -8.69 4.58
CA ALA A 172 4.87 -9.63 5.10
C ALA A 172 3.44 -9.18 4.82
N SER A 173 2.58 -10.16 4.63
CA SER A 173 1.13 -10.00 4.62
C SER A 173 0.49 -11.06 5.51
N VAL A 174 -0.75 -10.83 5.91
CA VAL A 174 -1.48 -11.71 6.81
C VAL A 174 -2.94 -11.79 6.36
N ARG A 175 -3.51 -12.99 6.33
CA ARG A 175 -4.95 -13.17 6.15
C ARG A 175 -5.63 -13.05 7.50
N CYS A 176 -6.62 -12.16 7.56
CA CYS A 176 -7.39 -11.88 8.76
C CYS A 176 -8.87 -12.08 8.48
N ARG A 177 -9.57 -12.63 9.45
CA ARG A 177 -11.04 -12.65 9.46
C ARG A 177 -11.53 -11.53 10.35
N VAL A 178 -12.47 -10.73 9.86
CA VAL A 178 -12.95 -9.53 10.54
C VAL A 178 -14.48 -9.51 10.65
N ASP A 179 -14.98 -8.98 11.75
CA ASP A 179 -16.39 -8.64 11.92
C ASP A 179 -16.56 -7.18 11.53
N VAL A 180 -17.14 -6.91 10.36
CA VAL A 180 -17.35 -5.53 9.89
C VAL A 180 -18.41 -4.81 10.70
N GLY A 181 -19.43 -5.52 11.19
CA GLY A 181 -20.50 -4.94 12.01
C GLY A 181 -19.98 -4.45 13.36
N ARG A 182 -19.04 -5.21 13.96
CA ARG A 182 -18.38 -4.83 15.21
C ARG A 182 -17.12 -4.00 15.01
N GLN A 183 -16.59 -3.93 13.79
CA GLN A 183 -15.29 -3.32 13.47
C GLN A 183 -14.14 -3.94 14.26
N GLU A 184 -14.08 -5.27 14.27
CA GLU A 184 -13.14 -6.06 15.05
C GLU A 184 -12.43 -7.11 14.21
N ILE A 185 -11.18 -7.38 14.54
CA ILE A 185 -10.41 -8.49 14.00
C ILE A 185 -10.69 -9.72 14.85
N ILE A 186 -11.18 -10.79 14.22
CA ILE A 186 -11.57 -12.01 14.92
C ILE A 186 -10.40 -12.99 14.99
N SER A 187 -9.65 -13.14 13.89
CA SER A 187 -8.50 -14.05 13.83
C SER A 187 -7.53 -13.62 12.73
N ALA A 188 -6.27 -14.07 12.84
CA ALA A 188 -5.27 -13.96 11.80
C ALA A 188 -4.58 -15.31 11.56
N GLU A 189 -4.28 -15.62 10.31
CA GLU A 189 -3.49 -16.78 9.92
C GLU A 189 -1.99 -16.53 10.05
N HIS A 190 -1.17 -17.57 9.82
CA HIS A 190 0.27 -17.39 9.69
C HIS A 190 0.61 -16.37 8.60
N PRO A 191 1.56 -15.45 8.86
CA PRO A 191 1.93 -14.44 7.89
C PRO A 191 2.61 -15.08 6.67
N ILE A 192 2.25 -14.56 5.50
CA ILE A 192 2.91 -14.86 4.24
C ILE A 192 4.09 -13.91 4.11
N ILE A 193 5.30 -14.47 4.09
CA ILE A 193 6.55 -13.71 3.99
C ILE A 193 7.09 -13.88 2.57
N SER A 194 7.41 -12.76 1.92
CA SER A 194 8.05 -12.75 0.61
C SER A 194 9.23 -11.77 0.61
N VAL A 195 10.03 -11.86 -0.44
CA VAL A 195 11.14 -10.92 -0.69
C VAL A 195 10.88 -10.17 -1.99
N GLU A 196 11.26 -8.91 -2.02
CA GLU A 196 11.05 -8.02 -3.16
C GLU A 196 12.32 -7.21 -3.46
N GLY A 197 12.41 -6.67 -4.67
CA GLY A 197 13.53 -5.85 -5.13
C GLY A 197 14.53 -6.63 -5.99
N ARG A 198 15.23 -5.92 -6.88
CA ARG A 198 16.12 -6.53 -7.90
C ARG A 198 17.26 -7.35 -7.32
N ALA A 199 17.70 -7.01 -6.11
CA ALA A 199 18.81 -7.67 -5.43
C ALA A 199 18.38 -8.73 -4.41
N ALA A 200 17.07 -8.90 -4.16
CA ALA A 200 16.58 -9.94 -3.27
C ALA A 200 16.81 -11.34 -3.86
N VAL A 201 17.23 -12.29 -3.01
CA VAL A 201 17.49 -13.67 -3.42
C VAL A 201 16.50 -14.62 -2.76
N SER A 202 16.44 -14.64 -1.43
CA SER A 202 15.55 -15.54 -0.69
C SER A 202 15.40 -15.12 0.77
N PHE A 203 14.37 -15.66 1.41
CA PHE A 203 14.18 -15.58 2.86
C PHE A 203 13.93 -16.98 3.41
N HIS A 204 14.64 -17.33 4.49
CA HIS A 204 14.45 -18.60 5.19
C HIS A 204 14.09 -18.29 6.64
N GLY A 205 12.85 -18.58 7.02
CA GLY A 205 12.36 -18.27 8.35
C GLY A 205 10.87 -18.51 8.49
N THR A 206 10.34 -18.05 9.61
CA THR A 206 8.94 -18.19 9.99
C THR A 206 8.37 -16.85 10.44
N GLY A 207 7.06 -16.77 10.50
CA GLY A 207 6.40 -15.68 11.21
C GLY A 207 5.19 -16.16 11.98
N VAL A 208 4.78 -15.34 12.94
CA VAL A 208 3.60 -15.56 13.78
C VAL A 208 2.79 -14.29 13.77
N SER A 209 1.47 -14.44 13.69
CA SER A 209 0.52 -13.35 13.83
C SER A 209 -0.23 -13.47 15.16
N ASN A 210 -0.57 -12.33 15.75
CA ASN A 210 -1.45 -12.22 16.91
C ASN A 210 -2.42 -11.08 16.67
N VAL A 211 -3.64 -11.18 17.20
CA VAL A 211 -4.68 -10.17 17.01
C VAL A 211 -5.13 -9.57 18.33
N ALA A 212 -5.53 -8.31 18.27
CA ALA A 212 -6.42 -7.67 19.22
C ALA A 212 -7.51 -6.93 18.42
N THR A 213 -8.49 -6.32 19.10
CA THR A 213 -9.70 -5.73 18.50
C THR A 213 -9.46 -5.00 17.17
N ARG A 214 -8.46 -4.12 17.09
CA ARG A 214 -8.10 -3.39 15.85
C ARG A 214 -6.60 -3.41 15.53
N LEU A 215 -5.90 -4.42 16.06
CA LEU A 215 -4.45 -4.55 15.89
C LEU A 215 -4.11 -5.95 15.40
N VAL A 216 -3.24 -6.02 14.39
CA VAL A 216 -2.53 -7.25 14.04
C VAL A 216 -1.05 -7.07 14.36
N MET A 217 -0.48 -8.00 15.10
CA MET A 217 0.96 -8.06 15.35
C MET A 217 1.53 -9.17 14.49
N VAL A 218 2.48 -8.85 13.62
CA VAL A 218 3.18 -9.81 12.77
C VAL A 218 4.65 -9.83 13.16
N THR A 219 5.12 -10.94 13.70
CA THR A 219 6.53 -11.13 14.05
C THR A 219 7.18 -12.05 13.03
N VAL A 220 8.30 -11.62 12.45
CA VAL A 220 9.06 -12.36 11.45
C VAL A 220 10.45 -12.62 11.98
N ASN A 221 10.87 -13.89 11.94
CA ASN A 221 12.19 -14.34 12.34
C ASN A 221 12.80 -15.22 11.24
N GLY A 222 13.97 -14.85 10.74
CA GLY A 222 14.66 -15.63 9.73
C GLY A 222 15.95 -15.01 9.22
N THR A 223 16.45 -15.56 8.12
CA THR A 223 17.63 -15.08 7.42
C THR A 223 17.23 -14.61 6.02
N PHE A 224 17.50 -13.33 5.75
CA PHE A 224 17.31 -12.72 4.45
C PHE A 224 18.61 -12.74 3.66
N VAL A 225 18.55 -13.17 2.40
CA VAL A 225 19.68 -13.26 1.49
C VAL A 225 19.46 -12.30 0.32
N HIS A 226 20.46 -11.48 0.01
CA HIS A 226 20.43 -10.53 -1.10
C HIS A 226 21.81 -10.35 -1.73
N LYS A 227 21.86 -9.86 -2.97
CA LYS A 227 23.11 -9.53 -3.66
C LYS A 227 23.55 -8.11 -3.35
N LEU A 228 24.85 -7.93 -3.11
CA LEU A 228 25.49 -6.62 -3.00
C LEU A 228 25.80 -6.05 -4.39
N ASN A 229 26.12 -4.76 -4.46
CA ASN A 229 26.55 -4.11 -5.72
C ASN A 229 27.81 -4.74 -6.33
N SER A 230 28.64 -5.40 -5.52
CA SER A 230 29.79 -6.19 -5.99
C SER A 230 29.42 -7.52 -6.66
N GLY A 231 28.15 -7.91 -6.65
CA GLY A 231 27.67 -9.22 -7.11
C GLY A 231 27.78 -10.33 -6.04
N ALA A 232 28.49 -10.08 -4.94
CA ALA A 232 28.57 -11.01 -3.82
C ALA A 232 27.22 -11.17 -3.11
N THR A 233 26.98 -12.33 -2.50
CA THR A 233 25.77 -12.57 -1.70
C THR A 233 26.02 -12.20 -0.25
N SER A 234 25.07 -11.50 0.37
CA SER A 234 25.04 -11.15 1.79
C SER A 234 23.83 -11.80 2.45
N SER A 235 23.97 -12.13 3.74
CA SER A 235 22.90 -12.67 4.56
C SER A 235 22.75 -11.87 5.85
N VAL A 236 21.51 -11.56 6.22
CA VAL A 236 21.16 -10.78 7.42
C VAL A 236 20.10 -11.52 8.20
N LYS A 237 20.27 -11.57 9.53
CA LYS A 237 19.23 -12.03 10.44
C LYS A 237 18.15 -10.96 10.56
N VAL A 238 16.91 -11.33 10.30
CA VAL A 238 15.73 -10.49 10.48
C VAL A 238 14.97 -11.03 11.67
N ASN A 239 14.80 -10.19 12.69
CA ASN A 239 13.92 -10.45 13.83
C ASN A 239 13.19 -9.13 14.13
N LYS A 240 11.99 -8.99 13.58
CA LYS A 240 11.22 -7.74 13.62
C LYS A 240 9.74 -8.06 13.81
N THR A 241 9.07 -7.21 14.58
CA THR A 241 7.63 -7.23 14.76
C THR A 241 7.04 -5.98 14.14
N VAL A 242 5.97 -6.13 13.34
CA VAL A 242 5.11 -5.02 12.91
C VAL A 242 3.84 -5.06 13.71
N ARG A 243 3.45 -3.93 14.28
CA ARG A 243 2.12 -3.69 14.83
C ARG A 243 1.31 -2.88 13.83
N LEU A 244 0.19 -3.43 13.39
CA LEU A 244 -0.65 -2.92 12.32
C LEU A 244 -2.01 -2.49 12.87
N GLY A 245 -2.27 -1.19 12.86
CA GLY A 245 -3.60 -0.63 13.15
C GLY A 245 -4.54 -0.83 11.97
N VAL A 246 -5.62 -1.58 12.17
CA VAL A 246 -6.62 -1.85 11.13
C VAL A 246 -7.77 -0.86 11.27
N ILE A 247 -8.04 -0.13 10.19
CA ILE A 247 -9.09 0.88 10.09
C ILE A 247 -10.18 0.33 9.16
N PHE A 248 -11.43 0.38 9.63
CA PHE A 248 -12.64 -0.02 8.91
C PHE A 248 -13.30 1.21 8.27
#